data_AF-A0A4P6XUH3-F1
#
_entry.id   AF-A0A4P6XUH3-F1
#
_cell.length_a   1.000
_cell.length_b   1.000
_cell.length_c   1.000
_cell.angle_alpha   90.00
_cell.angle_beta   90.00
_cell.angle_gamma   90.00
#
_symmetry.space_group_name_H-M   'P 1'
#
loop_
_entity.id
_entity.type
_entity.pdbx_description
1 polymer ?
#
loop_
_entity_poly.entity_id
_entity_poly.type
_entity_poly.pdbx_seq_one_letter_code
_entity_poly.pdbx_strand_id
1 'polypeptide(L)'
;MLNDLCFNQDFTCLLVSTSEGHRIFNCDPLGEFYALSKSPDNSGSGTALLRMLFSTSLTIIVPQTEASHDSGRVLRIFNLKQNSKICELAFPLQILDVMLNRKRMVVFLEAGQIYIYDLSSVRLMKVLETDVFGTGNDGNGLSVIAAMTPDDSSLLVLPLLAIHELTDLLNTDPGLTLATGLPRASEFVLEQPQDVLMPSLAPFIELTHKNEQAQAAKKPLNTLRDLQKDSGGWVLVYDTIQLRPRLIYKAHDSAIAKIAVSADSKYIATASTKGTIIRVSHIEADSEDEVGNLHITQVTNLRRGHNPVKINALKFDLDLTILGCGSESGAVHLFTVNNPHTGSPVETTADTGEFDQEGNLSEDEPGTRLSSLEDLNENLANLLLLKESEDQKVKSKEKQETSSYFSALKSSSKLINNSYTKLLMKKLPYKQYIRNLIWEKPRRSFAYVRLPEADTHSSTKGVEIGFTSGGILMLASYKTGMLHLYQLPREISEDRAECKRLLLDSLLP
;
A
#
# COMPACT_ATOMS: atom_id res chain seq x y z
N MET A 1 -9.08 -19.03 22.65
CA MET A 1 -8.66 -19.09 21.22
C MET A 1 -8.63 -17.68 20.65
N LEU A 2 -7.63 -17.34 19.84
CA LEU A 2 -7.53 -16.03 19.18
C LEU A 2 -8.44 -16.01 17.94
N ASN A 3 -9.30 -15.00 17.84
CA ASN A 3 -10.21 -14.81 16.70
C ASN A 3 -9.67 -13.75 15.72
N ASP A 4 -9.20 -12.62 16.27
CA ASP A 4 -8.63 -11.54 15.48
C ASP A 4 -7.58 -10.74 16.26
N LEU A 5 -6.68 -10.10 15.53
CA LEU A 5 -5.56 -9.32 16.03
C LEU A 5 -5.34 -8.16 15.06
N CYS A 6 -5.22 -6.92 15.54
CA CYS A 6 -5.05 -5.77 14.66
C CYS A 6 -4.41 -4.61 15.42
N PHE A 7 -3.55 -3.83 14.79
CA PHE A 7 -3.20 -2.51 15.31
C PHE A 7 -4.28 -1.49 14.94
N ASN A 8 -4.42 -0.44 15.74
CA ASN A 8 -5.14 0.76 15.30
C ASN A 8 -4.35 1.51 14.19
N GLN A 9 -4.96 2.55 13.63
CA GLN A 9 -4.49 3.25 12.43
C GLN A 9 -3.09 3.88 12.59
N ASP A 10 -2.72 4.26 13.81
CA ASP A 10 -1.47 4.93 14.20
C ASP A 10 -0.52 4.02 14.99
N PHE A 11 -0.79 2.70 15.05
CA PHE A 11 0.02 1.70 15.75
C PHE A 11 0.28 1.98 17.24
N THR A 12 -0.55 2.80 17.89
CA THR A 12 -0.43 3.09 19.32
C THR A 12 -1.13 2.04 20.18
N CYS A 13 -2.12 1.32 19.63
CA CYS A 13 -2.88 0.30 20.34
C CYS A 13 -2.92 -1.02 19.55
N LEU A 14 -2.83 -2.13 20.27
CA LEU A 14 -3.01 -3.48 19.76
C LEU A 14 -4.32 -4.07 20.29
N LEU A 15 -5.15 -4.51 19.36
CA LEU A 15 -6.50 -5.01 19.61
C LEU A 15 -6.48 -6.54 19.49
N VAL A 16 -6.93 -7.23 20.54
CA VAL A 16 -6.92 -8.69 20.63
C VAL A 16 -8.35 -9.18 20.86
N SER A 17 -8.88 -9.96 19.92
CA SER A 17 -10.22 -10.56 20.01
C SER A 17 -10.10 -12.06 20.26
N THR A 18 -10.84 -12.58 21.23
CA THR A 18 -10.80 -13.99 21.62
C THR A 18 -12.20 -14.56 21.77
N SER A 19 -12.27 -15.89 21.83
CA SER A 19 -13.49 -16.64 22.14
C SER A 19 -14.09 -16.31 23.52
N GLU A 20 -13.34 -15.62 24.38
CA GLU A 20 -13.74 -15.27 25.75
C GLU A 20 -14.02 -13.78 25.95
N GLY A 21 -13.79 -12.97 24.92
CA GLY A 21 -14.00 -11.53 24.95
C GLY A 21 -12.92 -10.81 24.17
N HIS A 22 -12.40 -9.71 24.72
CA HIS A 22 -11.37 -8.94 24.04
C HIS A 22 -10.49 -8.13 24.99
N ARG A 23 -9.31 -7.77 24.51
CA ARG A 23 -8.29 -7.00 25.23
C ARG A 23 -7.71 -5.92 24.33
N ILE A 24 -7.31 -4.81 24.92
CA ILE A 24 -6.67 -3.69 24.24
C ILE A 24 -5.41 -3.31 25.02
N PHE A 25 -4.29 -3.31 24.30
CA PHE A 25 -2.97 -2.99 24.81
C PHE A 25 -2.51 -1.65 24.23
N ASN A 26 -1.92 -0.80 25.07
CA ASN A 26 -1.08 0.29 24.60
C ASN A 26 0.24 -0.30 24.11
N CYS A 27 0.85 0.29 23.07
CA CYS A 27 2.10 -0.19 22.49
C CYS A 27 3.33 0.52 23.08
N ASP A 28 3.18 1.74 23.61
CA ASP A 28 4.28 2.51 24.20
C ASP A 28 3.82 3.37 25.40
N PRO A 29 4.18 3.02 26.65
CA PRO A 29 4.75 1.74 27.06
C PRO A 29 3.77 0.59 26.83
N LEU A 30 4.30 -0.60 26.52
CA LEU A 30 3.48 -1.81 26.34
C LEU A 30 2.72 -2.14 27.63
N GLY A 31 1.39 -2.22 27.54
CA GLY A 31 0.55 -2.55 28.69
C GLY A 31 -0.92 -2.70 28.37
N GLU A 32 -1.56 -3.70 28.98
CA GLU A 32 -3.01 -3.89 28.92
C GLU A 32 -3.69 -2.74 29.68
N PHE A 33 -4.60 -2.02 29.01
CA PHE A 33 -5.40 -0.98 29.67
C PHE A 33 -6.90 -1.27 29.67
N TYR A 34 -7.35 -2.22 28.84
CA TYR A 34 -8.73 -2.64 28.79
C TYR A 34 -8.82 -4.14 28.54
N ALA A 35 -9.58 -4.84 29.36
CA ALA A 35 -9.94 -6.23 29.16
C ALA A 35 -11.40 -6.42 29.51
N LEU A 36 -12.14 -7.03 28.58
CA LEU A 36 -13.46 -7.55 28.84
C LEU A 36 -13.39 -9.06 28.72
N SER A 37 -13.38 -9.74 29.87
CA SER A 37 -13.51 -11.19 29.98
C SER A 37 -14.92 -11.58 30.40
N LYS A 38 -15.33 -12.82 30.11
CA LYS A 38 -16.58 -13.40 30.60
C LYS A 38 -16.83 -13.07 32.07
N SER A 39 -17.96 -12.42 32.36
CA SER A 39 -18.47 -12.31 33.73
C SER A 39 -18.78 -13.73 34.26
N PRO A 40 -18.67 -13.99 35.57
CA PRO A 40 -19.07 -15.26 36.19
C PRO A 40 -20.50 -15.70 35.84
N ASP A 41 -21.36 -14.74 35.51
CA ASP A 41 -22.79 -14.93 35.22
C ASP A 41 -23.10 -15.39 33.78
N ASN A 42 -22.13 -15.94 33.04
CA ASN A 42 -22.31 -16.45 31.67
C ASN A 42 -22.78 -15.41 30.61
N SER A 43 -22.71 -14.10 30.92
CA SER A 43 -23.19 -13.03 30.03
C SER A 43 -22.15 -12.49 29.04
N GLY A 44 -20.89 -12.91 29.13
CA GLY A 44 -19.84 -12.50 28.20
C GLY A 44 -19.86 -13.30 26.90
N SER A 45 -20.36 -12.70 25.83
CA SER A 45 -20.16 -13.22 24.47
C SER A 45 -18.70 -13.03 24.05
N GLY A 46 -18.09 -14.02 23.39
CA GLY A 46 -16.78 -13.85 22.76
C GLY A 46 -16.79 -12.68 21.77
N THR A 47 -15.61 -12.23 21.32
CA THR A 47 -15.50 -11.16 20.32
C THR A 47 -14.93 -11.75 19.04
N ALA A 48 -15.66 -11.61 17.94
CA ALA A 48 -15.20 -12.05 16.62
C ALA A 48 -14.22 -11.03 16.02
N LEU A 49 -14.57 -9.74 16.10
CA LEU A 49 -13.78 -8.65 15.52
C LEU A 49 -13.86 -7.40 16.41
N LEU A 50 -12.72 -6.73 16.54
CA LEU A 50 -12.55 -5.51 17.32
C LEU A 50 -11.79 -4.47 16.49
N ARG A 51 -12.34 -3.26 16.37
CA ARG A 51 -11.68 -2.11 15.74
C ARG A 51 -11.84 -0.88 16.61
N MET A 52 -10.85 0.00 16.60
CA MET A 52 -10.84 1.24 17.35
C MET A 52 -10.57 2.40 16.40
N LEU A 53 -11.16 3.56 16.67
CA LEU A 53 -10.84 4.76 15.93
C LEU A 53 -9.62 5.43 16.57
N PHE A 54 -8.44 5.23 15.98
CA PHE A 54 -7.15 5.71 16.50
C PHE A 54 -7.00 5.34 17.98
N SER A 55 -6.61 6.31 18.81
CA SER A 55 -6.50 6.22 20.26
C SER A 55 -7.72 6.82 20.99
N THR A 56 -8.91 6.82 20.35
CA THR A 56 -10.15 7.35 20.95
C THR A 56 -10.93 6.27 21.69
N SER A 57 -11.91 6.64 22.52
CA SER A 57 -12.77 5.67 23.20
C SER A 57 -13.84 5.03 22.32
N LEU A 58 -13.93 5.42 21.03
CA LEU A 58 -14.90 4.86 20.09
C LEU A 58 -14.38 3.51 19.56
N THR A 59 -15.11 2.46 19.92
CA THR A 59 -14.72 1.08 19.61
C THR A 59 -15.87 0.34 18.96
N ILE A 60 -15.55 -0.40 17.91
CA ILE A 60 -16.47 -1.24 17.16
C ILE A 60 -16.24 -2.68 17.57
N ILE A 61 -17.30 -3.32 18.05
CA ILE A 61 -17.27 -4.70 18.57
C ILE A 61 -18.26 -5.53 17.75
N VAL A 62 -17.77 -6.58 17.11
CA VAL A 62 -18.59 -7.64 16.52
C VAL A 62 -18.57 -8.83 17.48
N PRO A 63 -19.65 -9.09 18.23
CA PRO A 63 -19.70 -10.22 19.14
C PRO A 63 -19.73 -11.56 18.39
N GLN A 64 -19.07 -12.54 18.98
CA GLN A 64 -19.18 -13.95 18.62
C GLN A 64 -20.30 -14.56 19.45
N THR A 65 -21.38 -14.96 18.79
CA THR A 65 -22.52 -15.64 19.43
C THR A 65 -22.47 -17.12 19.09
N GLU A 66 -22.23 -17.97 20.08
CA GLU A 66 -22.10 -19.43 19.90
C GLU A 66 -23.45 -20.13 19.60
N ALA A 67 -24.59 -19.43 19.75
CA ALA A 67 -25.91 -20.05 19.87
C ALA A 67 -26.95 -19.64 18.80
N SER A 68 -26.58 -18.96 17.71
CA SER A 68 -27.57 -18.56 16.70
C SER A 68 -27.00 -18.41 15.28
N HIS A 69 -27.87 -18.56 14.29
CA HIS A 69 -27.60 -18.22 12.87
C HIS A 69 -27.26 -16.73 12.65
N ASP A 70 -27.30 -15.88 13.69
CA ASP A 70 -26.97 -14.45 13.67
C ASP A 70 -25.55 -14.13 14.15
N SER A 71 -24.72 -15.15 14.40
CA SER A 71 -23.33 -14.95 14.80
C SER A 71 -22.59 -14.06 13.79
N GLY A 72 -22.01 -12.94 14.27
CA GLY A 72 -21.22 -12.05 13.43
C GLY A 72 -22.01 -11.13 12.49
N ARG A 73 -23.34 -11.02 12.64
CA ARG A 73 -24.19 -10.08 11.86
C ARG A 73 -24.51 -8.78 12.57
N VAL A 74 -24.12 -8.68 13.83
CA VAL A 74 -24.39 -7.52 14.68
C VAL A 74 -23.09 -6.78 14.92
N LEU A 75 -23.13 -5.46 14.76
CA LEU A 75 -22.03 -4.55 15.05
C LEU A 75 -22.46 -3.62 16.18
N ARG A 76 -21.67 -3.55 17.25
CA ARG A 76 -21.90 -2.65 18.38
C ARG A 76 -20.90 -1.51 18.34
N ILE A 77 -21.41 -0.28 18.39
CA ILE A 77 -20.59 0.91 18.59
C ILE A 77 -20.58 1.22 20.08
N PHE A 78 -19.40 1.24 20.68
CA PHE A 78 -19.20 1.34 22.12
C PHE A 78 -18.29 2.50 22.47
N ASN A 79 -18.57 3.17 23.59
CA ASN A 79 -17.70 4.18 24.18
C ASN A 79 -16.98 3.57 25.40
N LEU A 80 -15.70 3.22 25.23
CA LEU A 80 -14.90 2.59 26.28
C LEU A 80 -14.77 3.47 27.54
N LYS A 81 -14.66 4.79 27.37
CA LYS A 81 -14.47 5.71 28.50
C LYS A 81 -15.71 5.82 29.37
N GLN A 82 -16.90 5.77 28.75
CA GLN A 82 -18.19 5.82 29.44
C GLN A 82 -18.72 4.43 29.79
N ASN A 83 -18.04 3.38 29.33
CA ASN A 83 -18.48 1.99 29.39
C ASN A 83 -19.94 1.81 28.92
N SER A 84 -20.30 2.48 27.83
CA SER A 84 -21.67 2.56 27.34
C SER A 84 -21.78 2.17 25.86
N LYS A 85 -22.84 1.44 25.51
CA LYS A 85 -23.19 1.15 24.12
C LYS A 85 -23.83 2.40 23.51
N ILE A 86 -23.27 2.91 22.42
CA ILE A 86 -23.82 4.04 21.67
C ILE A 86 -24.99 3.56 20.81
N CYS A 87 -24.74 2.58 19.95
CA CYS A 87 -25.76 1.97 19.12
C CYS A 87 -25.37 0.57 18.65
N GLU A 88 -26.30 -0.10 18.00
CA GLU A 88 -26.14 -1.44 17.45
C GLU A 88 -26.73 -1.46 16.04
N LEU A 89 -25.98 -2.03 15.09
CA LEU A 89 -26.38 -2.20 13.70
C LEU A 89 -26.48 -3.70 13.40
N ALA A 90 -27.58 -4.10 12.77
CA ALA A 90 -27.78 -5.47 12.31
C ALA A 90 -27.63 -5.51 10.79
N PHE A 91 -26.92 -6.52 10.31
CA PHE A 91 -26.65 -6.74 8.88
C PHE A 91 -27.33 -8.03 8.41
N PRO A 92 -27.69 -8.10 7.11
CA PRO A 92 -28.33 -9.30 6.56
C PRO A 92 -27.38 -10.51 6.48
N LEU A 93 -26.07 -10.26 6.53
CA LEU A 93 -25.02 -11.24 6.31
C LEU A 93 -23.91 -11.07 7.34
N GLN A 94 -23.04 -12.07 7.45
CA GLN A 94 -21.91 -12.04 8.37
C GLN A 94 -20.92 -10.93 7.98
N ILE A 95 -20.47 -10.19 8.97
CA ILE A 95 -19.44 -9.16 8.85
C ILE A 95 -18.07 -9.84 8.76
N LEU A 96 -17.34 -9.57 7.69
CA LEU A 96 -15.97 -10.04 7.46
C LEU A 96 -14.93 -9.11 8.07
N ASP A 97 -15.06 -7.80 7.83
CA ASP A 97 -14.15 -6.79 8.33
C ASP A 97 -14.84 -5.42 8.46
N VAL A 98 -14.23 -4.53 9.24
CA VAL A 98 -14.66 -3.15 9.41
C VAL A 98 -13.44 -2.24 9.32
N MET A 99 -13.52 -1.20 8.48
CA MET A 99 -12.50 -0.17 8.35
C MET A 99 -13.05 1.17 8.83
N LEU A 100 -12.21 1.95 9.52
CA LEU A 100 -12.59 3.20 10.18
C LEU A 100 -11.59 4.31 9.90
N ASN A 101 -12.09 5.51 9.64
CA ASN A 101 -11.36 6.77 9.78
C ASN A 101 -12.28 7.81 10.43
N ARG A 102 -11.87 9.08 10.49
CA ARG A 102 -12.65 10.12 11.18
C ARG A 102 -13.98 10.48 10.48
N LYS A 103 -14.14 10.12 9.21
CA LYS A 103 -15.29 10.48 8.38
C LYS A 103 -16.23 9.31 8.08
N ARG A 104 -15.69 8.09 8.01
CA ARG A 104 -16.39 6.91 7.48
C ARG A 104 -16.14 5.66 8.29
N MET A 105 -17.19 4.85 8.35
CA MET A 105 -17.14 3.44 8.76
C MET A 105 -17.56 2.59 7.57
N VAL A 106 -16.68 1.69 7.15
CA VAL A 106 -16.91 0.80 6.00
C VAL A 106 -17.00 -0.63 6.51
N VAL A 107 -18.11 -1.30 6.25
CA VAL A 107 -18.42 -2.66 6.72
C VAL A 107 -18.47 -3.60 5.53
N PHE A 108 -17.71 -4.70 5.59
CA PHE A 108 -17.62 -5.70 4.53
C PHE A 108 -18.40 -6.96 4.92
N LEU A 109 -19.28 -7.45 4.06
CA LEU A 109 -20.14 -8.62 4.32
C LEU A 109 -19.77 -9.82 3.43
N GLU A 110 -20.06 -11.04 3.91
CA GLU A 110 -19.67 -12.30 3.27
C GLU A 110 -20.13 -12.46 1.81
N ALA A 111 -21.41 -12.19 1.50
CA ALA A 111 -21.93 -12.36 0.13
C ALA A 111 -21.67 -11.15 -0.78
N GLY A 112 -20.62 -10.38 -0.52
CA GLY A 112 -20.13 -9.36 -1.45
C GLY A 112 -20.85 -8.02 -1.35
N GLN A 113 -21.06 -7.50 -0.14
CA GLN A 113 -21.58 -6.13 0.03
C GLN A 113 -20.65 -5.29 0.89
N ILE A 114 -20.43 -4.04 0.48
CA ILE A 114 -19.67 -3.04 1.24
C ILE A 114 -20.62 -1.90 1.62
N TYR A 115 -20.87 -1.74 2.92
CA TYR A 115 -21.71 -0.67 3.45
C TYR A 115 -20.83 0.48 3.92
N ILE A 116 -21.03 1.67 3.33
CA ILE A 116 -20.30 2.89 3.67
C ILE A 116 -21.22 3.77 4.52
N TYR A 117 -20.84 4.00 5.77
CA TYR A 117 -21.54 4.87 6.71
C TYR A 117 -20.77 6.16 6.95
N ASP A 118 -21.49 7.26 7.16
CA ASP A 118 -20.96 8.45 7.81
C ASP A 118 -20.76 8.16 9.29
N LEU A 119 -19.52 8.26 9.79
CA LEU A 119 -19.21 7.93 11.17
C LEU A 119 -19.84 8.91 12.16
N SER A 120 -20.01 10.18 11.76
CA SER A 120 -20.50 11.24 12.66
C SER A 120 -21.96 11.04 13.05
N SER A 121 -22.79 10.55 12.12
CA SER A 121 -24.22 10.34 12.31
C SER A 121 -24.65 8.87 12.26
N VAL A 122 -23.72 7.95 12.00
CA VAL A 122 -23.99 6.51 11.76
C VAL A 122 -25.06 6.30 10.68
N ARG A 123 -25.04 7.13 9.63
CA ARG A 123 -26.00 7.07 8.52
C ARG A 123 -25.40 6.29 7.35
N LEU A 124 -26.16 5.36 6.79
CA LEU A 124 -25.76 4.65 5.57
C LEU A 124 -25.72 5.64 4.40
N MET A 125 -24.57 5.74 3.74
CA MET A 125 -24.31 6.62 2.61
C MET A 125 -24.41 5.87 1.28
N LYS A 126 -23.85 4.66 1.21
CA LYS A 126 -23.81 3.86 -0.03
C LYS A 126 -23.61 2.39 0.29
N VAL A 127 -24.17 1.53 -0.54
CA VAL A 127 -23.84 0.10 -0.60
C VAL A 127 -23.14 -0.15 -1.93
N LEU A 128 -21.94 -0.74 -1.90
CA LEU A 128 -21.27 -1.23 -3.11
C LEU A 128 -21.44 -2.75 -3.15
N GLU A 129 -22.02 -3.24 -4.24
CA GLU A 129 -22.04 -4.66 -4.54
C GLU A 129 -20.65 -5.10 -5.02
N THR A 130 -20.25 -6.30 -4.66
CA THR A 130 -18.96 -6.89 -5.00
C THR A 130 -19.18 -8.36 -5.32
N ASP A 131 -18.38 -8.89 -6.23
CA ASP A 131 -18.25 -10.33 -6.34
C ASP A 131 -17.66 -10.88 -5.03
N VAL A 132 -18.04 -12.11 -4.69
CA VAL A 132 -17.62 -12.79 -3.45
C VAL A 132 -16.15 -12.50 -3.17
N PHE A 133 -15.88 -11.84 -2.03
CA PHE A 133 -14.52 -11.48 -1.63
C PHE A 133 -13.64 -12.71 -1.78
N GLY A 134 -12.54 -12.58 -2.52
CA GLY A 134 -11.74 -13.73 -2.93
C GLY A 134 -11.51 -14.69 -1.77
N THR A 135 -11.55 -16.00 -2.06
CA THR A 135 -11.30 -17.03 -1.06
C THR A 135 -10.07 -16.65 -0.26
N GLY A 136 -10.25 -16.38 1.02
CA GLY A 136 -9.14 -16.30 1.96
C GLY A 136 -8.36 -17.60 1.91
N ASN A 137 -7.20 -17.61 2.58
CA ASN A 137 -6.16 -18.64 2.55
C ASN A 137 -6.59 -20.11 2.70
N ASP A 138 -7.87 -20.42 2.88
CA ASP A 138 -8.29 -21.57 3.65
C ASP A 138 -9.16 -22.55 2.86
N GLY A 139 -9.68 -22.19 1.69
CA GLY A 139 -10.81 -22.94 1.13
C GLY A 139 -12.03 -23.01 2.09
N ASN A 140 -12.03 -22.23 3.17
CA ASN A 140 -13.05 -22.27 4.23
C ASN A 140 -13.35 -20.90 4.89
N GLY A 141 -12.86 -19.78 4.34
CA GLY A 141 -13.19 -18.43 4.81
C GLY A 141 -12.85 -17.35 3.80
N LEU A 142 -13.71 -16.33 3.68
CA LEU A 142 -13.49 -15.18 2.79
C LEU A 142 -12.57 -14.15 3.45
N SER A 143 -11.69 -13.51 2.67
CA SER A 143 -10.80 -12.45 3.18
C SER A 143 -11.00 -11.16 2.41
N VAL A 144 -11.07 -10.04 3.14
CA VAL A 144 -11.21 -8.71 2.54
C VAL A 144 -9.87 -8.24 1.97
N ILE A 145 -9.84 -8.08 0.65
CA ILE A 145 -8.74 -7.44 -0.07
C ILE A 145 -9.16 -6.00 -0.34
N ALA A 146 -8.95 -5.14 0.66
CA ALA A 146 -9.20 -3.71 0.57
C ALA A 146 -8.21 -2.97 1.48
N ALA A 147 -8.10 -1.66 1.28
CA ALA A 147 -7.46 -0.76 2.24
C ALA A 147 -8.16 0.59 2.20
N MET A 148 -8.26 1.25 3.35
CA MET A 148 -8.85 2.58 3.48
C MET A 148 -7.84 3.54 4.09
N THR A 149 -7.81 4.77 3.61
CA THR A 149 -6.94 5.79 4.18
C THR A 149 -7.39 6.16 5.58
N PRO A 150 -6.46 6.31 6.54
CA PRO A 150 -6.81 6.73 7.89
C PRO A 150 -7.11 8.24 7.97
N ASP A 151 -6.66 9.03 7.01
CA ASP A 151 -6.89 10.48 6.97
C ASP A 151 -8.34 10.86 6.59
N ASP A 152 -8.57 12.17 6.48
CA ASP A 152 -9.87 12.74 6.17
C ASP A 152 -10.21 12.68 4.66
N SER A 153 -9.27 12.32 3.78
CA SER A 153 -9.53 12.14 2.35
C SER A 153 -10.41 10.91 2.09
N SER A 154 -10.34 9.92 2.99
CA SER A 154 -11.22 8.76 3.04
C SER A 154 -11.30 7.99 1.70
N LEU A 155 -10.14 7.65 1.14
CA LEU A 155 -10.06 6.84 -0.07
C LEU A 155 -10.13 5.35 0.28
N LEU A 156 -11.03 4.64 -0.38
CA LEU A 156 -11.17 3.18 -0.32
C LEU A 156 -10.55 2.56 -1.58
N VAL A 157 -9.57 1.69 -1.39
CA VAL A 157 -8.85 1.04 -2.48
C VAL A 157 -9.26 -0.43 -2.57
N LEU A 158 -9.73 -0.83 -3.74
CA LEU A 158 -10.29 -2.16 -4.01
C LEU A 158 -9.68 -2.78 -5.28
N PRO A 159 -9.55 -4.11 -5.37
CA PRO A 159 -9.30 -4.76 -6.64
C PRO A 159 -10.52 -4.58 -7.54
N LEU A 160 -10.32 -4.09 -8.76
CA LEU A 160 -11.41 -3.89 -9.71
C LEU A 160 -12.12 -5.21 -10.07
N LEU A 161 -11.38 -6.33 -9.99
CA LEU A 161 -11.92 -7.67 -10.20
C LEU A 161 -12.99 -8.07 -9.17
N ALA A 162 -13.00 -7.45 -7.98
CA ALA A 162 -14.04 -7.72 -6.98
C ALA A 162 -15.30 -6.88 -7.17
N ILE A 163 -15.32 -5.90 -8.07
CA ILE A 163 -16.49 -5.06 -8.28
C ILE A 163 -17.47 -5.78 -9.21
N HIS A 164 -18.69 -6.01 -8.73
CA HIS A 164 -19.73 -6.64 -9.53
C HIS A 164 -20.20 -5.71 -10.66
N GLU A 165 -20.68 -6.26 -11.77
CA GLU A 165 -21.04 -5.48 -12.96
C GLU A 165 -22.25 -4.56 -12.75
N LEU A 166 -23.14 -4.92 -11.84
CA LEU A 166 -24.32 -4.11 -11.47
C LEU A 166 -23.99 -3.04 -10.42
N THR A 167 -22.76 -2.98 -9.93
CA THR A 167 -22.37 -2.02 -8.90
C THR A 167 -22.33 -0.62 -9.49
N ASP A 168 -23.25 0.21 -9.01
CA ASP A 168 -23.32 1.60 -9.42
C ASP A 168 -22.26 2.43 -8.68
N LEU A 169 -21.08 2.51 -9.31
CA LEU A 169 -19.93 3.26 -8.81
C LEU A 169 -20.10 4.78 -8.91
N LEU A 170 -20.90 5.29 -9.86
CA LEU A 170 -20.95 6.73 -10.16
C LEU A 170 -22.12 7.45 -9.52
N ASN A 171 -23.14 6.71 -9.11
CA ASN A 171 -24.32 7.32 -8.50
C ASN A 171 -24.04 7.75 -7.06
N THR A 172 -24.13 9.05 -6.86
CA THR A 172 -23.94 9.73 -5.59
C THR A 172 -25.19 9.71 -4.71
N ASP A 173 -26.35 9.28 -5.24
CA ASP A 173 -27.62 9.32 -4.52
C ASP A 173 -27.75 8.13 -3.55
N PRO A 174 -27.88 8.40 -2.23
CA PRO A 174 -27.98 7.35 -1.21
C PRO A 174 -29.32 6.59 -1.22
N GLY A 175 -30.31 7.04 -1.99
CA GLY A 175 -31.71 6.61 -1.87
C GLY A 175 -32.17 5.45 -2.77
N LEU A 176 -31.48 5.15 -3.88
CA LEU A 176 -32.00 4.21 -4.88
C LEU A 176 -31.59 2.75 -4.68
N THR A 177 -30.49 2.46 -3.97
CA THR A 177 -30.00 1.08 -3.78
C THR A 177 -30.82 0.24 -2.79
N LEU A 178 -31.76 0.84 -2.05
CA LEU A 178 -32.65 0.15 -1.11
C LEU A 178 -33.99 -0.30 -1.74
N ALA A 179 -34.25 0.03 -3.01
CA ALA A 179 -35.55 -0.18 -3.65
C ALA A 179 -35.70 -1.49 -4.44
N THR A 180 -34.65 -2.30 -4.62
CA THR A 180 -34.76 -3.60 -5.33
C THR A 180 -34.78 -4.77 -4.35
N GLY A 181 -35.80 -4.79 -3.49
CA GLY A 181 -36.31 -6.03 -2.90
C GLY A 181 -37.33 -6.64 -3.86
N LEU A 182 -37.15 -7.92 -4.20
CA LEU A 182 -38.09 -8.87 -4.84
C LEU A 182 -39.20 -8.27 -5.75
N PRO A 183 -39.23 -8.57 -7.07
CA PRO A 183 -40.33 -8.13 -7.92
C PRO A 183 -41.66 -8.70 -7.40
N ARG A 184 -42.60 -7.82 -7.05
CA ARG A 184 -44.01 -8.19 -6.85
C ARG A 184 -44.51 -8.79 -8.17
N ALA A 185 -45.01 -10.01 -8.10
CA ALA A 185 -45.59 -10.72 -9.22
C ALA A 185 -46.94 -10.11 -9.63
N SER A 186 -46.92 -8.96 -10.32
CA SER A 186 -48.07 -8.45 -11.08
C SER A 186 -47.72 -7.13 -11.79
N GLU A 187 -46.84 -7.17 -12.79
CA GLU A 187 -46.82 -6.20 -13.91
C GLU A 187 -45.84 -6.70 -14.98
N PHE A 188 -46.28 -7.70 -15.76
CA PHE A 188 -45.60 -8.07 -16.99
C PHE A 188 -46.06 -7.11 -18.08
N VAL A 189 -45.32 -6.00 -18.26
CA VAL A 189 -45.22 -5.35 -19.56
C VAL A 189 -43.89 -5.77 -20.15
N LEU A 190 -43.96 -6.52 -21.26
CA LEU A 190 -42.80 -6.88 -22.07
C LEU A 190 -42.30 -5.62 -22.79
N GLU A 191 -41.54 -4.78 -22.09
CA GLU A 191 -40.60 -3.87 -22.74
C GLU A 191 -39.30 -4.64 -22.99
N GLN A 192 -38.84 -4.60 -24.24
CA GLN A 192 -37.54 -5.12 -24.66
C GLN A 192 -36.42 -4.50 -23.81
N PRO A 193 -35.29 -5.19 -23.57
CA PRO A 193 -34.20 -4.63 -22.79
C PRO A 193 -33.62 -3.46 -23.57
N GLN A 194 -33.99 -2.24 -23.18
CA GLN A 194 -33.26 -1.05 -23.60
C GLN A 194 -31.88 -1.14 -22.95
N ASP A 195 -30.83 -1.06 -23.76
CA ASP A 195 -29.44 -1.02 -23.32
C ASP A 195 -29.28 0.05 -22.23
N VAL A 196 -29.21 -0.37 -20.96
CA VAL A 196 -28.86 0.52 -19.86
C VAL A 196 -27.43 0.99 -20.15
N LEU A 197 -27.29 2.25 -20.56
CA LEU A 197 -26.03 2.88 -20.89
C LEU A 197 -25.15 2.91 -19.63
N MET A 198 -24.36 1.86 -19.41
CA MET A 198 -23.38 1.82 -18.33
C MET A 198 -22.44 3.01 -18.51
N PRO A 199 -22.31 3.90 -17.51
CA PRO A 199 -21.52 5.10 -17.67
C PRO A 199 -20.03 4.72 -17.82
N SER A 200 -19.34 5.44 -18.71
CA SER A 200 -17.96 5.15 -19.07
C SER A 200 -17.03 5.38 -17.88
N LEU A 201 -16.16 4.40 -17.62
CA LEU A 201 -15.09 4.53 -16.61
C LEU A 201 -13.84 5.24 -17.17
N ALA A 202 -13.81 5.51 -18.48
CA ALA A 202 -12.68 6.14 -19.17
C ALA A 202 -12.10 7.38 -18.48
N PRO A 203 -12.90 8.30 -17.89
CA PRO A 203 -12.35 9.49 -17.21
C PRO A 203 -11.47 9.19 -16.00
N PHE A 204 -11.64 8.02 -15.39
CA PHE A 204 -10.91 7.61 -14.18
C PHE A 204 -9.78 6.64 -14.50
N ILE A 205 -9.68 6.16 -15.74
CA ILE A 205 -8.67 5.18 -16.13
C ILE A 205 -7.37 5.91 -16.42
N GLU A 206 -6.36 5.58 -15.64
CA GLU A 206 -5.00 6.01 -15.90
C GLU A 206 -4.14 4.79 -16.27
N LEU A 207 -3.59 4.86 -17.48
CA LEU A 207 -2.64 3.87 -17.94
C LEU A 207 -1.25 4.32 -17.54
N THR A 208 -0.55 3.50 -16.77
CA THR A 208 0.91 3.66 -16.67
C THR A 208 1.52 3.54 -18.07
N HIS A 209 2.61 4.25 -18.36
CA HIS A 209 3.21 4.29 -19.70
C HIS A 209 3.51 2.89 -20.31
N LYS A 210 3.87 1.88 -19.50
CA LYS A 210 4.03 0.49 -19.99
C LYS A 210 2.70 -0.09 -20.50
N ASN A 211 1.62 0.20 -19.78
CA ASN A 211 0.28 -0.23 -20.16
C ASN A 211 -0.20 0.54 -21.39
N GLU A 212 0.14 1.83 -21.54
CA GLU A 212 -0.15 2.58 -22.77
C GLU A 212 0.46 1.90 -23.99
N GLN A 213 1.74 1.52 -23.95
CA GLN A 213 2.38 0.78 -25.06
C GLN A 213 1.71 -0.57 -25.34
N ALA A 214 1.31 -1.30 -24.28
CA ALA A 214 0.63 -2.58 -24.41
C ALA A 214 -0.83 -2.45 -24.89
N GLN A 215 -1.48 -1.31 -24.62
CA GLN A 215 -2.86 -1.02 -25.00
C GLN A 215 -2.97 -0.25 -26.33
N ALA A 216 -1.90 0.39 -26.81
CA ALA A 216 -1.87 1.10 -28.09
C ALA A 216 -2.22 0.22 -29.30
N ALA A 217 -2.10 -1.11 -29.16
CA ALA A 217 -2.46 -2.10 -30.17
C ALA A 217 -3.80 -2.81 -29.91
N LYS A 218 -4.54 -2.43 -28.84
CA LYS A 218 -5.78 -3.10 -28.40
C LYS A 218 -6.97 -2.15 -28.49
N LYS A 219 -8.18 -2.71 -28.37
CA LYS A 219 -9.42 -1.91 -28.25
C LYS A 219 -9.38 -1.04 -27.00
N PRO A 220 -9.97 0.17 -27.03
CA PRO A 220 -10.01 1.06 -25.86
C PRO A 220 -10.79 0.40 -24.72
N LEU A 221 -10.19 0.42 -23.52
CA LEU A 221 -10.78 -0.14 -22.30
C LEU A 221 -11.68 0.93 -21.66
N ASN A 222 -12.98 0.87 -21.91
CA ASN A 222 -13.91 1.91 -21.46
C ASN A 222 -14.90 1.40 -20.41
N THR A 223 -15.11 0.08 -20.34
CA THR A 223 -16.08 -0.54 -19.45
C THR A 223 -15.40 -1.38 -18.38
N LEU A 224 -16.10 -1.62 -17.27
CA LEU A 224 -15.65 -2.51 -16.20
C LEU A 224 -15.30 -3.92 -16.73
N ARG A 225 -16.17 -4.47 -17.59
CA ARG A 225 -15.98 -5.78 -18.23
C ARG A 225 -14.69 -5.86 -19.05
N ASP A 226 -14.37 -4.81 -19.79
CA ASP A 226 -13.17 -4.78 -20.61
C ASP A 226 -11.91 -4.79 -19.73
N LEU A 227 -11.92 -4.01 -18.65
CA LEU A 227 -10.82 -3.96 -17.69
C LEU A 227 -10.61 -5.29 -16.97
N GLN A 228 -11.70 -5.90 -16.48
CA GLN A 228 -11.66 -7.21 -15.82
C GLN A 228 -11.16 -8.33 -16.75
N LYS A 229 -11.52 -8.28 -18.04
CA LYS A 229 -11.01 -9.21 -19.06
C LYS A 229 -9.54 -8.98 -19.42
N ASP A 230 -9.05 -7.74 -19.35
CA ASP A 230 -7.64 -7.45 -19.66
C ASP A 230 -6.70 -8.04 -18.60
N SER A 231 -7.01 -7.88 -17.31
CA SER A 231 -6.23 -8.50 -16.22
C SER A 231 -6.97 -8.51 -14.89
N GLY A 232 -6.57 -9.38 -13.97
CA GLY A 232 -7.05 -9.32 -12.58
C GLY A 232 -6.35 -8.25 -11.73
N GLY A 233 -5.31 -7.58 -12.24
CA GLY A 233 -4.44 -6.70 -11.47
C GLY A 233 -4.79 -5.22 -11.55
N TRP A 234 -6.03 -4.90 -11.96
CA TRP A 234 -6.58 -3.55 -11.91
C TRP A 234 -7.02 -3.18 -10.49
N VAL A 235 -6.78 -1.92 -10.13
CA VAL A 235 -7.07 -1.34 -8.82
C VAL A 235 -7.99 -0.15 -9.01
N LEU A 236 -9.03 -0.06 -8.18
CA LEU A 236 -9.96 1.06 -8.06
C LEU A 236 -9.64 1.84 -6.79
N VAL A 237 -9.50 3.16 -6.91
CA VAL A 237 -9.47 4.12 -5.81
C VAL A 237 -10.81 4.86 -5.81
N TYR A 238 -11.58 4.65 -4.76
CA TYR A 238 -12.94 5.15 -4.59
C TYR A 238 -13.00 6.17 -3.47
N ASP A 239 -13.52 7.36 -3.76
CA ASP A 239 -13.75 8.40 -2.77
C ASP A 239 -15.04 8.10 -2.01
N THR A 240 -14.92 7.80 -0.72
CA THR A 240 -16.08 7.49 0.13
C THR A 240 -16.76 8.76 0.67
N ILE A 241 -16.17 9.93 0.50
CA ILE A 241 -16.79 11.22 0.79
C ILE A 241 -17.74 11.60 -0.34
N GLN A 242 -17.22 11.65 -1.56
CA GLN A 242 -17.95 12.06 -2.75
C GLN A 242 -18.70 10.91 -3.45
N LEU A 243 -18.51 9.67 -2.98
CA LEU A 243 -19.16 8.46 -3.47
C LEU A 243 -18.95 8.25 -4.99
N ARG A 244 -17.69 8.34 -5.43
CA ARG A 244 -17.31 8.14 -6.82
C ARG A 244 -15.87 7.63 -6.98
N PRO A 245 -15.50 6.98 -8.10
CA PRO A 245 -14.12 6.69 -8.44
C PRO A 245 -13.30 7.98 -8.57
N ARG A 246 -12.02 7.90 -8.19
CA ARG A 246 -11.03 8.95 -8.45
C ARG A 246 -9.87 8.50 -9.31
N LEU A 247 -9.58 7.19 -9.31
CA LEU A 247 -8.49 6.61 -10.12
C LEU A 247 -8.72 5.11 -10.30
N ILE A 248 -8.49 4.62 -11.52
CA ILE A 248 -8.48 3.20 -11.90
C ILE A 248 -7.19 2.96 -12.67
N TYR A 249 -6.37 2.04 -12.21
CA TYR A 249 -5.10 1.75 -12.87
C TYR A 249 -4.70 0.29 -12.78
N LYS A 250 -3.92 -0.17 -13.77
CA LYS A 250 -3.40 -1.53 -13.79
C LYS A 250 -2.09 -1.61 -13.02
N ALA A 251 -2.19 -2.06 -11.77
CA ALA A 251 -1.05 -2.26 -10.89
C ALA A 251 -0.28 -3.54 -11.24
N HIS A 252 -0.95 -4.65 -11.59
CA HIS A 252 -0.32 -5.94 -11.90
C HIS A 252 -0.95 -6.65 -13.11
N ASP A 253 -0.25 -7.66 -13.64
CA ASP A 253 -0.80 -8.52 -14.71
C ASP A 253 -1.64 -9.68 -14.14
N SER A 254 -1.40 -10.05 -12.88
CA SER A 254 -2.14 -11.06 -12.14
C SER A 254 -3.02 -10.43 -11.06
N ALA A 255 -4.02 -11.19 -10.59
CA ALA A 255 -4.96 -10.76 -9.55
C ALA A 255 -4.27 -10.12 -8.33
N ILE A 256 -4.84 -9.04 -7.82
CA ILE A 256 -4.38 -8.40 -6.59
C ILE A 256 -4.67 -9.33 -5.41
N ALA A 257 -3.66 -9.53 -4.55
CA ALA A 257 -3.76 -10.35 -3.35
C ALA A 257 -3.70 -9.51 -2.06
N LYS A 258 -2.95 -8.39 -2.07
CA LYS A 258 -2.92 -7.45 -0.95
C LYS A 258 -2.76 -6.01 -1.39
N ILE A 259 -3.35 -5.12 -0.59
CA ILE A 259 -3.32 -3.67 -0.75
C ILE A 259 -3.00 -3.06 0.63
N ALA A 260 -2.21 -2.00 0.63
CA ALA A 260 -2.04 -1.10 1.77
C ALA A 260 -1.97 0.34 1.25
N VAL A 261 -2.43 1.30 2.05
CA VAL A 261 -2.37 2.72 1.74
C VAL A 261 -1.62 3.44 2.85
N SER A 262 -0.84 4.46 2.51
CA SER A 262 -0.14 5.31 3.47
C SER A 262 -1.10 6.16 4.30
N ALA A 263 -0.60 6.64 5.43
CA ALA A 263 -1.39 7.47 6.34
C ALA A 263 -1.75 8.86 5.75
N ASP A 264 -0.98 9.35 4.78
CA ASP A 264 -1.19 10.62 4.08
C ASP A 264 -1.94 10.49 2.75
N SER A 265 -2.40 9.28 2.41
CA SER A 265 -3.11 8.97 1.16
C SER A 265 -2.32 9.19 -0.13
N LYS A 266 -0.99 9.30 -0.06
CA LYS A 266 -0.15 9.49 -1.25
C LYS A 266 0.41 8.20 -1.83
N TYR A 267 0.49 7.12 -1.06
CA TYR A 267 1.11 5.88 -1.52
C TYR A 267 0.15 4.70 -1.42
N ILE A 268 0.02 3.96 -2.51
CA ILE A 268 -0.70 2.68 -2.56
C ILE A 268 0.31 1.56 -2.82
N ALA A 269 0.50 0.69 -1.84
CA ALA A 269 1.27 -0.53 -1.99
C ALA A 269 0.36 -1.69 -2.41
N THR A 270 0.75 -2.43 -3.44
CA THR A 270 0.00 -3.57 -3.98
C THR A 270 0.89 -4.77 -4.21
N ALA A 271 0.38 -5.96 -3.86
CA ALA A 271 0.98 -7.23 -4.19
C ALA A 271 -0.06 -8.10 -4.92
N SER A 272 0.39 -8.82 -5.95
CA SER A 272 -0.44 -9.78 -6.67
C SER A 272 -0.34 -11.19 -6.08
N THR A 273 -1.17 -12.11 -6.57
CA THR A 273 -1.15 -13.54 -6.19
C THR A 273 0.20 -14.23 -6.43
N LYS A 274 1.03 -13.72 -7.33
CA LYS A 274 2.42 -14.21 -7.52
C LYS A 274 3.32 -13.83 -6.34
N GLY A 275 3.09 -12.67 -5.72
CA GLY A 275 3.82 -12.16 -4.56
C GLY A 275 5.33 -12.04 -4.70
N THR A 276 5.87 -11.94 -5.91
CA THR A 276 7.31 -11.80 -6.18
C THR A 276 7.78 -10.34 -6.13
N ILE A 277 6.92 -9.42 -6.54
CA ILE A 277 7.15 -7.97 -6.60
C ILE A 277 5.97 -7.29 -5.91
N ILE A 278 6.29 -6.33 -5.04
CA ILE A 278 5.35 -5.38 -4.46
C ILE A 278 5.55 -4.06 -5.21
N ARG A 279 4.47 -3.39 -5.57
CA ARG A 279 4.50 -2.10 -6.26
C ARG A 279 3.97 -1.02 -5.34
N VAL A 280 4.69 0.08 -5.22
CA VAL A 280 4.23 1.27 -4.49
C VAL A 280 3.97 2.37 -5.51
N SER A 281 2.71 2.70 -5.72
CA SER A 281 2.28 3.80 -6.60
C SER A 281 2.15 5.07 -5.77
N HIS A 282 2.82 6.13 -6.19
CA HIS A 282 2.63 7.48 -5.66
C HIS A 282 1.49 8.14 -6.44
N ILE A 283 0.47 8.59 -5.71
CA ILE A 283 -0.72 9.22 -6.27
C ILE A 283 -0.79 10.67 -5.78
N GLU A 284 -1.14 11.57 -6.68
CA GLU A 284 -1.36 12.98 -6.37
C GLU A 284 -2.69 13.43 -6.99
N ALA A 285 -3.34 14.42 -6.39
CA ALA A 285 -4.52 15.04 -6.96
C ALA A 285 -4.08 16.07 -7.99
N ASP A 286 -4.75 16.11 -9.15
CA ASP A 286 -4.52 17.19 -10.10
C ASP A 286 -5.14 18.48 -9.57
N SER A 287 -4.31 19.50 -9.38
CA SER A 287 -4.75 20.82 -8.90
C SER A 287 -5.58 21.56 -9.94
N GLU A 288 -5.48 21.19 -11.22
CA GLU A 288 -6.20 21.84 -12.32
C GLU A 288 -7.51 21.11 -12.67
N ASP A 289 -7.70 19.87 -12.22
CA ASP A 289 -8.96 19.15 -12.42
C ASP A 289 -10.02 19.59 -11.40
N GLU A 290 -11.09 20.24 -11.88
CA GLU A 290 -12.27 20.53 -11.05
C GLU A 290 -12.93 19.23 -10.52
N VAL A 291 -12.74 18.12 -11.25
CA VAL A 291 -13.19 16.78 -10.87
C VAL A 291 -12.22 16.15 -9.86
N GLY A 292 -11.08 16.76 -9.55
CA GLY A 292 -10.13 16.26 -8.57
C GLY A 292 -9.74 14.80 -8.78
N ASN A 293 -9.46 14.38 -10.01
CA ASN A 293 -8.98 13.02 -10.25
C ASN A 293 -7.58 12.85 -9.64
N LEU A 294 -7.24 11.59 -9.33
CA LEU A 294 -5.91 11.24 -8.86
C LEU A 294 -5.10 10.72 -10.04
N HIS A 295 -3.81 11.05 -10.06
CA HIS A 295 -2.88 10.60 -11.08
C HIS A 295 -1.64 9.95 -10.46
N ILE A 296 -1.02 9.01 -11.18
CA ILE A 296 0.14 8.25 -10.74
C ILE A 296 1.41 8.96 -11.22
N THR A 297 2.08 9.62 -10.28
CA THR A 297 3.31 10.34 -10.57
C THR A 297 4.54 9.43 -10.62
N GLN A 298 4.54 8.36 -9.82
CA GLN A 298 5.66 7.43 -9.73
C GLN A 298 5.20 6.02 -9.35
N VAL A 299 5.89 4.98 -9.82
CA VAL A 299 5.73 3.63 -9.29
C VAL A 299 7.07 2.98 -8.95
N THR A 300 7.23 2.56 -7.70
CA THR A 300 8.43 1.90 -7.20
C THR A 300 8.23 0.37 -7.15
N ASN A 301 9.15 -0.40 -7.74
CA ASN A 301 9.14 -1.86 -7.66
C ASN A 301 10.01 -2.36 -6.51
N LEU A 302 9.42 -3.11 -5.59
CA LEU A 302 10.08 -3.73 -4.45
C LEU A 302 10.12 -5.25 -4.65
N ARG A 303 11.32 -5.80 -4.79
CA ARG A 303 11.54 -7.24 -5.03
C ARG A 303 11.61 -8.00 -3.71
N ARG A 304 10.55 -8.75 -3.40
CA ARG A 304 10.51 -9.63 -2.22
C ARG A 304 11.39 -10.87 -2.39
N GLY A 305 11.30 -11.54 -3.54
CA GLY A 305 12.07 -12.76 -3.79
C GLY A 305 11.98 -13.26 -5.22
N HIS A 306 12.76 -14.29 -5.53
CA HIS A 306 12.67 -14.96 -6.84
C HIS A 306 11.42 -15.83 -6.92
N ASN A 307 11.20 -16.65 -5.90
CA ASN A 307 10.13 -17.65 -5.89
C ASN A 307 8.80 -17.02 -5.47
N PRO A 308 7.68 -17.38 -6.12
CA PRO A 308 6.36 -16.90 -5.75
C PRO A 308 6.00 -17.38 -4.33
N VAL A 309 5.46 -16.47 -3.52
CA VAL A 309 5.01 -16.71 -2.15
C VAL A 309 3.88 -15.73 -1.88
N LYS A 310 2.83 -16.19 -1.20
CA LYS A 310 1.71 -15.34 -0.84
C LYS A 310 2.11 -14.26 0.16
N ILE A 311 1.58 -13.07 -0.03
CA ILE A 311 1.79 -11.93 0.87
C ILE A 311 0.61 -11.87 1.83
N ASN A 312 0.90 -11.91 3.12
CA ASN A 312 -0.09 -11.91 4.19
C ASN A 312 -0.35 -10.51 4.76
N ALA A 313 0.71 -9.68 4.83
CA ALA A 313 0.63 -8.34 5.40
C ALA A 313 1.46 -7.35 4.59
N LEU A 314 0.92 -6.13 4.42
CA LEU A 314 1.60 -4.95 3.91
C LEU A 314 1.21 -3.77 4.81
N LYS A 315 2.19 -3.05 5.36
CA LYS A 315 1.97 -1.89 6.22
C LYS A 315 3.09 -0.86 6.04
N PHE A 316 2.72 0.40 5.91
CA PHE A 316 3.65 1.51 5.97
C PHE A 316 4.01 1.82 7.43
N ASP A 317 5.22 2.33 7.66
CA ASP A 317 5.58 2.99 8.91
C ASP A 317 4.88 4.36 9.03
N LEU A 318 4.97 4.97 10.21
CA LEU A 318 4.36 6.28 10.49
C LEU A 318 5.06 7.42 9.71
N ASP A 319 6.36 7.29 9.45
CA ASP A 319 7.15 8.30 8.72
C ASP A 319 7.06 8.14 7.19
N LEU A 320 6.34 7.11 6.71
CA LEU A 320 6.15 6.79 5.29
C LEU A 320 7.47 6.50 4.54
N THR A 321 8.50 6.10 5.28
CA THR A 321 9.83 5.80 4.73
C THR A 321 10.01 4.31 4.48
N ILE A 322 9.27 3.45 5.19
CA ILE A 322 9.43 2.01 5.22
C ILE A 322 8.10 1.32 4.90
N LEU A 323 8.18 0.28 4.06
CA LEU A 323 7.09 -0.66 3.85
C LEU A 323 7.48 -2.02 4.42
N GLY A 324 6.72 -2.50 5.40
CA GLY A 324 6.79 -3.86 5.91
C GLY A 324 5.97 -4.82 5.06
N CYS A 325 6.53 -5.99 4.77
CA CYS A 325 5.88 -7.04 3.99
C CYS A 325 6.05 -8.41 4.66
N GLY A 326 4.95 -8.94 5.20
CA GLY A 326 4.87 -10.29 5.75
C GLY A 326 4.41 -11.29 4.69
N SER A 327 5.03 -12.47 4.65
CA SER A 327 4.70 -13.52 3.68
C SER A 327 4.51 -14.88 4.36
N GLU A 328 3.92 -15.85 3.65
CA GLU A 328 3.77 -17.23 4.14
C GLU A 328 5.09 -17.95 4.39
N SER A 329 6.21 -17.42 3.88
CA SER A 329 7.54 -17.96 4.20
C SER A 329 7.98 -17.74 5.66
N GLY A 330 7.17 -17.05 6.47
CA GLY A 330 7.51 -16.67 7.84
C GLY A 330 8.51 -15.52 7.95
N ALA A 331 9.00 -15.02 6.82
CA ALA A 331 9.85 -13.84 6.75
C ALA A 331 9.04 -12.56 6.57
N VAL A 332 9.37 -11.55 7.37
CA VAL A 332 8.96 -10.16 7.19
C VAL A 332 10.11 -9.39 6.56
N HIS A 333 9.86 -8.77 5.40
CA HIS A 333 10.81 -7.95 4.67
C HIS A 333 10.49 -6.48 4.86
N LEU A 334 11.52 -5.65 4.99
CA LEU A 334 11.40 -4.20 5.13
C LEU A 334 12.04 -3.52 3.94
N PHE A 335 11.29 -2.62 3.30
CA PHE A 335 11.72 -1.91 2.10
C PHE A 335 11.68 -0.40 2.33
N THR A 336 12.62 0.33 1.75
CA THR A 336 12.57 1.79 1.68
C THR A 336 11.59 2.22 0.59
N VAL A 337 10.64 3.09 0.91
CA VAL A 337 9.64 3.64 -0.01
C VAL A 337 10.24 4.78 -0.84
N ASN A 338 10.90 5.73 -0.17
CA ASN A 338 11.53 6.90 -0.80
C ASN A 338 13.05 6.74 -0.87
N ASN A 339 13.67 7.31 -1.91
CA ASN A 339 15.12 7.41 -1.99
C ASN A 339 15.54 8.72 -1.31
N PRO A 340 16.29 8.70 -0.20
CA PRO A 340 16.79 9.93 0.42
C PRO A 340 17.72 10.74 -0.51
N HIS A 341 18.16 10.19 -1.65
CA HIS A 341 19.09 10.84 -2.58
C HIS A 341 18.45 11.73 -3.66
N THR A 342 17.15 11.99 -3.61
CA THR A 342 16.46 12.89 -4.58
C THR A 342 15.80 14.11 -3.94
N GLY A 343 16.16 14.46 -2.71
CA GLY A 343 15.80 15.75 -2.10
C GLY A 343 16.86 16.81 -2.40
N SER A 344 16.47 17.89 -3.07
CA SER A 344 17.20 19.16 -3.05
C SER A 344 17.46 19.60 -1.60
N PRO A 345 18.63 20.18 -1.26
CA PRO A 345 18.82 20.72 0.07
C PRO A 345 17.81 21.84 0.29
N VAL A 346 16.94 21.67 1.28
CA VAL A 346 16.13 22.76 1.83
C VAL A 346 17.12 23.63 2.59
N GLU A 347 17.44 24.80 2.04
CA GLU A 347 18.11 25.86 2.79
C GLU A 347 17.13 26.36 3.85
N THR A 348 17.29 25.87 5.08
CA THR A 348 16.67 26.48 6.24
C THR A 348 17.41 27.79 6.50
N THR A 349 16.83 28.91 6.08
CA THR A 349 17.23 30.24 6.55
C THR A 349 16.92 30.34 8.04
N ALA A 350 17.89 30.00 8.88
CA ALA A 350 17.89 30.34 10.29
C ALA A 350 18.45 31.76 10.42
N ASP A 351 17.52 32.68 10.66
CA ASP A 351 17.78 34.03 11.13
C ASP A 351 18.28 33.96 12.58
N THR A 352 19.56 34.24 12.81
CA THR A 352 20.09 34.57 14.14
C THR A 352 21.17 35.63 13.98
N GLY A 353 20.90 36.77 14.61
CA GLY A 353 21.68 38.00 14.52
C GLY A 353 23.09 37.93 15.07
N GLU A 354 23.84 38.93 14.59
CA GLU A 354 25.18 39.39 14.91
C GLU A 354 25.57 39.29 16.39
N PHE A 355 26.80 38.84 16.64
CA PHE A 355 27.71 39.46 17.62
C PHE A 355 29.16 39.17 17.22
N ASP A 356 29.91 40.27 17.01
CA ASP A 356 31.34 40.31 16.70
C ASP A 356 32.21 39.81 17.87
N GLN A 357 33.31 39.08 17.56
CA GLN A 357 34.61 39.42 18.13
C GLN A 357 35.79 38.84 17.33
N GLU A 358 36.76 39.73 17.06
CA GLU A 358 38.00 39.52 16.32
C GLU A 358 39.02 38.58 17.00
N GLY A 359 39.83 37.92 16.17
CA GLY A 359 41.02 37.17 16.60
C GLY A 359 41.80 36.59 15.42
N ASN A 360 42.72 37.38 14.87
CA ASN A 360 43.67 37.05 13.80
C ASN A 360 44.62 35.88 14.15
N LEU A 361 45.02 35.08 13.14
CA LEU A 361 46.42 34.78 12.74
C LEU A 361 46.50 33.68 11.63
N SER A 362 46.86 34.13 10.41
CA SER A 362 47.77 33.59 9.34
C SER A 362 48.19 32.11 9.30
N GLU A 363 48.60 31.47 8.20
CA GLU A 363 48.67 31.64 6.73
C GLU A 363 49.22 30.27 6.21
N ASP A 364 48.78 29.77 5.05
CA ASP A 364 49.63 29.16 3.98
C ASP A 364 48.80 28.45 2.88
N GLU A 365 48.84 29.04 1.68
CA GLU A 365 48.35 28.60 0.34
C GLU A 365 49.44 27.75 -0.38
N PRO A 366 49.37 27.28 -1.67
CA PRO A 366 48.36 27.52 -2.73
C PRO A 366 47.94 26.29 -3.60
N GLY A 367 46.98 26.54 -4.51
CA GLY A 367 47.32 26.32 -5.94
C GLY A 367 46.73 25.13 -6.72
N THR A 368 45.42 25.18 -6.99
CA THR A 368 44.77 25.05 -8.32
C THR A 368 45.32 24.13 -9.46
N ARG A 369 44.33 23.41 -10.03
CA ARG A 369 44.04 23.18 -11.47
C ARG A 369 44.71 22.01 -12.20
N LEU A 370 43.87 20.98 -12.38
CA LEU A 370 43.35 20.50 -13.67
C LEU A 370 44.35 20.44 -14.84
N SER A 371 44.65 19.21 -15.27
CA SER A 371 44.68 18.88 -16.70
C SER A 371 44.43 17.39 -16.91
N SER A 372 43.90 17.07 -18.08
CA SER A 372 43.84 15.76 -18.73
C SER A 372 43.02 14.66 -18.02
N LEU A 373 41.73 14.42 -18.24
CA LEU A 373 40.74 14.77 -19.28
C LEU A 373 41.12 14.51 -20.75
N GLU A 374 42.36 14.10 -21.06
CA GLU A 374 42.81 13.86 -22.45
C GLU A 374 42.59 12.40 -22.91
N ASP A 375 42.50 11.40 -22.02
CA ASP A 375 42.52 9.99 -22.46
C ASP A 375 41.15 9.38 -22.76
N LEU A 376 40.04 10.07 -22.46
CA LEU A 376 38.68 9.62 -22.84
C LEU A 376 38.14 10.31 -24.10
N ASN A 377 38.93 11.20 -24.72
CA ASN A 377 38.58 11.84 -25.99
C ASN A 377 39.01 10.98 -27.20
N GLU A 378 39.81 9.93 -27.01
CA GLU A 378 40.25 9.05 -28.12
C GLU A 378 39.30 7.88 -28.44
N ASN A 379 38.46 7.43 -27.50
CA ASN A 379 37.55 6.30 -27.75
C ASN A 379 36.15 6.68 -28.28
N LEU A 380 35.81 7.98 -28.34
CA LEU A 380 34.66 8.47 -29.11
C LEU A 380 35.01 8.77 -30.57
N ALA A 381 36.30 8.98 -30.89
CA ALA A 381 36.79 9.23 -32.25
C ALA A 381 36.74 7.98 -33.15
N ASN A 382 36.77 6.77 -32.57
CA ASN A 382 36.81 5.51 -33.33
C ASN A 382 35.44 4.92 -33.71
N LEU A 383 34.31 5.52 -33.30
CA LEU A 383 32.97 5.08 -33.73
C LEU A 383 32.35 5.99 -34.82
N LEU A 384 33.06 7.01 -35.28
CA LEU A 384 32.65 7.92 -36.36
C LEU A 384 33.42 7.75 -37.68
N LEU A 385 34.29 6.74 -37.80
CA LEU A 385 35.04 6.46 -39.02
C LEU A 385 34.74 5.06 -39.55
N LEU A 386 33.54 4.90 -40.10
CA LEU A 386 33.33 4.01 -41.25
C LEU A 386 33.36 4.89 -42.50
N LYS A 387 34.49 4.87 -43.24
CA LYS A 387 34.58 4.37 -44.64
C LYS A 387 35.75 4.98 -45.45
N GLU A 388 36.60 4.07 -45.97
CA GLU A 388 37.52 4.11 -47.15
C GLU A 388 38.75 5.06 -47.10
N SER A 389 39.99 4.73 -47.57
CA SER A 389 40.51 3.72 -48.53
C SER A 389 42.07 3.60 -48.48
N GLU A 390 42.60 2.46 -48.95
CA GLU A 390 43.93 2.12 -49.56
C GLU A 390 45.30 2.15 -48.81
N ASP A 391 45.93 0.94 -48.81
CA ASP A 391 47.33 0.55 -49.13
C ASP A 391 48.54 0.47 -48.14
N GLN A 392 49.19 -0.72 -48.22
CA GLN A 392 50.58 -1.16 -47.93
C GLN A 392 51.10 -1.61 -46.51
N LYS A 393 51.28 -2.95 -46.40
CA LYS A 393 52.43 -3.77 -45.89
C LYS A 393 53.10 -3.51 -44.51
N VAL A 394 53.01 -4.52 -43.59
CA VAL A 394 54.08 -5.39 -42.97
C VAL A 394 53.74 -5.86 -41.52
N LYS A 395 54.12 -7.13 -41.22
CA LYS A 395 54.00 -8.02 -40.02
C LYS A 395 54.31 -7.35 -38.64
N SER A 396 53.81 -7.76 -37.45
CA SER A 396 53.84 -9.09 -36.77
C SER A 396 53.16 -9.15 -35.36
N LYS A 397 52.47 -10.28 -35.05
CA LYS A 397 52.32 -11.12 -33.81
C LYS A 397 51.92 -10.63 -32.37
N GLU A 398 50.97 -11.41 -31.78
CA GLU A 398 50.75 -11.86 -30.35
C GLU A 398 50.24 -10.83 -29.29
N LYS A 399 49.41 -11.07 -28.25
CA LYS A 399 48.64 -12.20 -27.65
C LYS A 399 47.66 -11.64 -26.55
N GLN A 400 46.49 -12.29 -26.37
CA GLN A 400 45.67 -12.59 -25.15
C GLN A 400 45.15 -11.54 -24.11
N GLU A 401 43.81 -11.57 -23.89
CA GLU A 401 42.98 -11.69 -22.64
C GLU A 401 43.26 -10.81 -21.39
N THR A 402 42.36 -10.39 -20.48
CA THR A 402 40.89 -10.33 -20.23
C THR A 402 40.65 -9.45 -18.97
N SER A 403 39.43 -8.92 -18.82
CA SER A 403 38.72 -8.59 -17.55
C SER A 403 38.79 -7.18 -16.92
N SER A 404 37.58 -6.63 -16.72
CA SER A 404 37.06 -5.85 -15.59
C SER A 404 37.63 -4.48 -15.20
N TYR A 405 37.00 -3.43 -15.74
CA TYR A 405 36.86 -2.11 -15.12
C TYR A 405 35.37 -1.74 -14.98
N PHE A 406 34.74 -2.07 -13.86
CA PHE A 406 33.47 -1.45 -13.45
C PHE A 406 33.43 -1.25 -11.94
N SER A 407 34.44 -0.56 -11.42
CA SER A 407 34.48 -0.04 -10.06
C SER A 407 34.83 1.45 -10.07
N ALA A 408 34.03 2.27 -10.78
CA ALA A 408 34.06 3.74 -10.67
C ALA A 408 32.85 4.40 -11.38
N LEU A 409 31.62 4.12 -10.93
CA LEU A 409 30.46 5.01 -11.19
C LEU A 409 29.70 5.23 -9.88
N LYS A 410 30.39 5.79 -8.89
CA LYS A 410 29.76 6.49 -7.78
C LYS A 410 29.87 8.00 -8.04
N SER A 411 28.73 8.66 -7.87
CA SER A 411 28.52 10.11 -7.70
C SER A 411 28.29 10.94 -8.96
N SER A 412 27.03 11.28 -9.21
CA SER A 412 26.60 12.31 -10.18
C SER A 412 25.54 13.22 -9.57
N SER A 413 25.95 14.32 -8.98
CA SER A 413 25.06 15.44 -8.65
C SER A 413 25.83 16.76 -8.74
N LYS A 414 26.11 17.21 -9.97
CA LYS A 414 26.45 18.63 -10.29
C LYS A 414 26.49 18.99 -11.78
N LEU A 415 25.91 18.18 -12.68
CA LEU A 415 25.94 18.45 -14.14
C LEU A 415 24.59 18.87 -14.75
N ILE A 416 23.60 19.26 -13.94
CA ILE A 416 22.26 19.64 -14.42
C ILE A 416 21.97 21.10 -14.08
N ASN A 417 22.75 22.03 -14.60
CA ASN A 417 22.26 23.40 -14.79
C ASN A 417 23.06 24.18 -15.83
N ASN A 418 23.02 23.72 -17.09
CA ASN A 418 23.50 24.52 -18.22
C ASN A 418 22.34 24.71 -19.23
N SER A 419 22.17 25.93 -19.74
CA SER A 419 21.12 26.28 -20.71
C SER A 419 21.23 25.45 -22.00
N TYR A 420 22.45 25.02 -22.34
CA TYR A 420 22.74 24.17 -23.48
C TYR A 420 22.20 22.73 -23.33
N THR A 421 22.24 22.14 -22.13
CA THR A 421 21.67 20.80 -21.88
C THR A 421 20.14 20.84 -21.79
N LYS A 422 19.54 21.96 -21.37
CA LYS A 422 18.07 22.17 -21.43
C LYS A 422 17.54 22.25 -22.86
N LEU A 423 18.28 22.85 -23.81
CA LEU A 423 17.90 22.88 -25.22
C LEU A 423 18.13 21.51 -25.91
N LEU A 424 19.23 20.83 -25.61
CA LEU A 424 19.51 19.49 -26.15
C LEU A 424 18.48 18.45 -25.67
N MET A 425 18.10 18.50 -24.38
CA MET A 425 17.06 17.64 -23.81
C MET A 425 15.65 17.95 -24.33
N LYS A 426 15.43 19.13 -24.94
CA LYS A 426 14.15 19.49 -25.57
C LYS A 426 14.03 18.97 -27.01
N LYS A 427 15.14 18.58 -27.64
CA LYS A 427 15.19 18.08 -29.03
C LYS A 427 15.57 16.60 -29.18
N LEU A 428 15.74 15.86 -28.08
CA LEU A 428 15.95 14.41 -28.15
C LEU A 428 14.64 13.70 -28.55
N PRO A 429 14.62 12.89 -29.62
CA PRO A 429 13.42 12.17 -30.12
C PRO A 429 12.95 11.05 -29.18
N TYR A 430 13.54 10.95 -27.99
CA TYR A 430 13.35 9.91 -26.98
C TYR A 430 13.19 10.50 -25.57
N LYS A 431 12.83 11.80 -25.43
CA LYS A 431 12.56 12.42 -24.13
C LYS A 431 11.45 11.69 -23.35
N GLN A 432 10.42 11.24 -24.07
CA GLN A 432 9.43 10.32 -23.53
C GLN A 432 10.11 9.00 -23.18
N TYR A 433 10.87 8.34 -24.07
CA TYR A 433 11.55 7.07 -23.78
C TYR A 433 12.47 7.07 -22.53
N ILE A 434 13.23 8.13 -22.25
CA ILE A 434 14.05 8.24 -21.02
C ILE A 434 13.16 8.46 -19.78
N ARG A 435 12.06 9.20 -19.92
CA ARG A 435 11.02 9.21 -18.89
C ARG A 435 10.31 7.86 -18.78
N ASN A 436 10.22 7.06 -19.85
CA ASN A 436 9.58 5.76 -19.90
C ASN A 436 10.43 4.64 -19.27
N LEU A 437 11.66 4.94 -18.87
CA LEU A 437 12.45 4.17 -17.91
C LEU A 437 12.00 4.44 -16.45
N ILE A 438 10.69 4.67 -16.21
CA ILE A 438 10.11 4.96 -14.87
C ILE A 438 10.47 3.88 -13.84
N TRP A 439 10.71 2.65 -14.29
CA TRP A 439 11.09 1.57 -13.41
C TRP A 439 12.58 1.61 -13.14
N GLU A 440 12.92 2.18 -11.99
CA GLU A 440 14.18 1.84 -11.35
C GLU A 440 14.30 0.32 -11.18
N LYS A 441 15.54 -0.18 -11.18
CA LYS A 441 15.81 -1.60 -10.91
C LYS A 441 15.07 -2.02 -9.64
N PRO A 442 14.37 -3.18 -9.62
CA PRO A 442 13.61 -3.60 -8.46
C PRO A 442 14.46 -3.57 -7.19
N ARG A 443 14.06 -2.73 -6.23
CA ARG A 443 14.80 -2.52 -4.99
C ARG A 443 14.57 -3.72 -4.07
N ARG A 444 15.62 -4.23 -3.44
CA ARG A 444 15.51 -5.33 -2.46
C ARG A 444 15.24 -4.76 -1.07
N SER A 445 14.79 -5.63 -0.17
CA SER A 445 14.60 -5.28 1.24
C SER A 445 15.95 -4.97 1.89
N PHE A 446 16.05 -3.84 2.57
CA PHE A 446 17.26 -3.47 3.33
C PHE A 446 17.34 -4.25 4.64
N ALA A 447 16.20 -4.70 5.18
CA ALA A 447 16.16 -5.47 6.40
C ALA A 447 15.11 -6.58 6.38
N TYR A 448 15.24 -7.55 7.28
CA TYR A 448 14.26 -8.60 7.46
C TYR A 448 14.21 -9.16 8.87
N VAL A 449 13.12 -9.85 9.16
CA VAL A 449 12.91 -10.66 10.36
C VAL A 449 12.43 -12.03 9.93
N ARG A 450 12.94 -13.09 10.56
CA ARG A 450 12.33 -14.42 10.50
C ARG A 450 11.68 -14.71 11.84
N LEU A 451 10.39 -14.97 11.82
CA LEU A 451 9.70 -15.39 13.03
C LEU A 451 10.14 -16.82 13.38
N PRO A 452 10.43 -17.13 14.67
CA PRO A 452 10.83 -18.47 15.10
C PRO A 452 9.80 -19.56 14.80
N GLU A 453 8.56 -19.15 14.55
CA GLU A 453 7.38 -20.02 14.44
C GLU A 453 7.13 -20.50 12.99
N ALA A 454 8.00 -20.15 12.04
CA ALA A 454 7.82 -20.43 10.62
C ALA A 454 7.78 -21.93 10.27
N ASP A 455 8.33 -22.80 11.12
CA ASP A 455 8.57 -24.21 10.79
C ASP A 455 7.38 -25.16 11.05
N THR A 456 6.24 -24.67 11.58
CA THR A 456 5.05 -25.52 11.80
C THR A 456 3.85 -25.09 10.93
N HIS A 457 3.40 -25.97 10.04
CA HIS A 457 2.45 -25.73 8.94
C HIS A 457 0.97 -25.51 9.35
N SER A 458 0.62 -24.58 10.25
CA SER A 458 -0.74 -24.61 10.84
C SER A 458 -1.45 -23.29 11.18
N SER A 459 -1.08 -22.11 10.68
CA SER A 459 -1.97 -20.93 10.85
C SER A 459 -2.24 -20.15 9.56
N THR A 460 -3.50 -19.73 9.45
CA THR A 460 -4.16 -19.15 8.27
C THR A 460 -3.92 -17.64 8.12
N LYS A 461 -3.70 -16.95 9.25
CA LYS A 461 -3.19 -15.57 9.34
C LYS A 461 -1.74 -15.62 9.81
N GLY A 462 -0.87 -14.86 9.14
CA GLY A 462 0.58 -14.90 9.39
C GLY A 462 0.99 -14.01 10.56
N VAL A 463 1.09 -12.71 10.31
CA VAL A 463 1.59 -11.72 11.26
C VAL A 463 0.94 -10.38 10.99
N GLU A 464 0.58 -9.65 12.04
CA GLU A 464 0.22 -8.23 11.94
C GLU A 464 1.47 -7.39 12.19
N ILE A 465 1.70 -6.39 11.33
CA ILE A 465 2.88 -5.53 11.35
C ILE A 465 2.49 -4.16 11.90
N GLY A 466 3.24 -3.64 12.87
CA GLY A 466 3.11 -2.29 13.39
C GLY A 466 4.48 -1.62 13.56
N PHE A 467 4.48 -0.30 13.62
CA PHE A 467 5.68 0.51 13.78
C PHE A 467 5.45 1.52 14.88
N THR A 468 6.41 1.68 15.79
CA THR A 468 6.39 2.79 16.74
C THR A 468 7.11 4.00 16.14
N SER A 469 6.79 5.19 16.64
CA SER A 469 7.52 6.43 16.32
C SER A 469 9.00 6.39 16.72
N GLY A 470 9.38 5.49 17.64
CA GLY A 470 10.76 5.27 18.06
C GLY A 470 11.57 4.33 17.15
N GLY A 471 11.04 3.93 15.99
CA GLY A 471 11.72 3.01 15.07
C GLY A 471 11.76 1.57 15.55
N ILE A 472 10.78 1.15 16.37
CA ILE A 472 10.60 -0.24 16.78
C ILE A 472 9.58 -0.89 15.85
N LEU A 473 9.96 -2.04 15.30
CA LEU A 473 9.07 -2.92 14.55
C LEU A 473 8.33 -3.85 15.51
N MET A 474 7.00 -3.84 15.43
CA MET A 474 6.12 -4.71 16.22
C MET A 474 5.51 -5.77 15.32
N LEU A 475 5.68 -7.04 15.69
CA LEU A 475 5.16 -8.18 14.96
C LEU A 475 4.26 -9.01 15.88
N ALA A 476 2.96 -8.98 15.64
CA ALA A 476 1.99 -9.72 16.43
C ALA A 476 1.60 -11.01 15.68
N SER A 477 1.89 -12.17 16.27
CA SER A 477 1.66 -13.48 15.66
C SER A 477 0.22 -13.94 15.91
N TYR A 478 -0.52 -14.22 14.84
CA TYR A 478 -1.84 -14.85 14.96
C TYR A 478 -1.75 -16.31 15.40
N LYS A 479 -0.58 -16.94 15.23
CA LYS A 479 -0.38 -18.36 15.52
C LYS A 479 -0.18 -18.63 16.99
N THR A 480 0.66 -17.84 17.64
CA THR A 480 1.02 -18.01 19.05
C THR A 480 0.34 -17.01 19.95
N GLY A 481 -0.23 -15.93 19.39
CA GLY A 481 -0.71 -14.81 20.19
C GLY A 481 0.45 -14.08 20.88
N MET A 482 1.67 -14.16 20.35
CA MET A 482 2.83 -13.43 20.89
C MET A 482 3.06 -12.13 20.15
N LEU A 483 3.48 -11.10 20.88
CA LEU A 483 3.99 -9.84 20.35
C LEU A 483 5.51 -9.83 20.41
N HIS A 484 6.15 -9.68 19.26
CA HIS A 484 7.59 -9.54 19.15
C HIS A 484 7.97 -8.10 18.83
N LEU A 485 8.87 -7.50 19.61
CA LEU A 485 9.44 -6.19 19.33
C LEU A 485 10.84 -6.35 18.75
N TYR A 486 11.14 -5.64 17.67
CA TYR A 486 12.44 -5.65 17.00
C TYR A 486 12.95 -4.22 16.80
N GLN A 487 14.25 -4.04 17.00
CA GLN A 487 14.94 -2.80 16.65
C GLN A 487 15.24 -2.78 15.15
N LEU A 488 14.79 -1.73 14.46
CA LEU A 488 15.18 -1.49 13.08
C LEU A 488 16.67 -1.10 13.00
N PRO A 489 17.40 -1.54 11.96
CA PRO A 489 18.77 -1.10 11.71
C PRO A 489 18.84 0.43 11.58
N ARG A 490 19.85 1.06 12.22
CA ARG A 490 20.04 2.52 12.19
C ARG A 490 20.53 3.03 10.84
N GLU A 491 21.29 2.22 10.11
CA GLU A 491 21.83 2.55 8.80
C GLU A 491 21.21 1.65 7.74
N ILE A 492 20.64 2.27 6.71
CA ILE A 492 20.14 1.59 5.52
C ILE A 492 21.35 1.27 4.65
N SER A 493 21.92 0.06 4.82
CA SER A 493 22.99 -0.45 3.98
C SER A 493 22.44 -1.09 2.71
N GLU A 494 23.29 -1.19 1.66
CA GLU A 494 23.01 -2.04 0.50
C GLU A 494 22.95 -3.53 0.89
N ASP A 495 23.66 -3.90 1.96
CA ASP A 495 23.63 -5.25 2.53
C ASP A 495 22.39 -5.45 3.41
N ARG A 496 21.67 -6.53 3.15
CA ARG A 496 20.44 -6.88 3.86
C ARG A 496 20.74 -7.28 5.31
N ALA A 497 20.24 -6.51 6.28
CA ALA A 497 20.42 -6.75 7.70
C ALA A 497 19.25 -7.53 8.34
N GLU A 498 19.54 -8.33 9.36
CA GLU A 498 18.51 -8.95 10.21
C GLU A 498 18.19 -8.06 11.41
N CYS A 499 16.92 -7.79 11.68
CA CYS A 499 16.54 -6.92 12.80
C CYS A 499 16.79 -7.61 14.14
N LYS A 500 17.26 -6.85 15.13
CA LYS A 500 17.56 -7.37 16.47
C LYS A 500 16.29 -7.46 17.30
N ARG A 501 15.97 -8.64 17.84
CA ARG A 501 14.83 -8.83 18.76
C ARG A 501 15.09 -8.12 20.10
N LEU A 502 14.12 -7.34 20.57
CA LEU A 502 14.15 -6.61 21.83
C LEU A 502 13.33 -7.30 22.92
N LEU A 503 12.07 -7.60 22.62
CA LEU A 503 11.10 -8.12 23.59
C LEU A 503 10.23 -9.21 22.95
N LEU A 504 9.77 -10.12 23.80
CA LEU A 504 8.72 -11.08 23.51
C LEU A 504 7.70 -11.02 24.63
N ASP A 505 6.43 -10.79 24.29
CA ASP A 505 5.34 -10.75 25.26
C ASP A 505 4.15 -11.60 24.81
N SER A 506 3.40 -12.16 25.76
CA SER A 506 2.20 -12.97 25.49
C SER A 506 0.96 -12.08 25.51
N LEU A 507 0.17 -12.12 24.45
CA LEU A 507 -1.11 -11.39 24.36
C LEU A 507 -2.28 -12.20 24.93
N LEU A 508 -2.02 -13.46 25.26
CA LEU A 508 -2.96 -14.38 25.87
C LEU A 508 -2.51 -14.67 27.32
N PRO A 509 -3.46 -14.88 28.24
CA PRO A 509 -3.19 -15.15 29.65
C PRO A 509 -2.46 -16.48 29.88
#